data_AF-A0A2E7BUM8-F1
#
_entry.id   AF-A0A2E7BUM8-F1
#
_cell.length_a   1.000
_cell.length_b   1.000
_cell.length_c   1.000
_cell.angle_alpha   90.00
_cell.angle_beta   90.00
_cell.angle_gamma   90.00
#
_symmetry.space_group_name_H-M   'P 1'
#
loop_
_entity.id
_entity.type
_entity.pdbx_description
1 polymer ?
#
loop_
_entity_poly.entity_id
_entity_poly.type
_entity_poly.pdbx_seq_one_letter_code
_entity_poly.pdbx_strand_id
1 'polypeptide(L)'
;MQSHQTSNATAVSQYAALAAIDGPQDCVDQLVSLLEKRRDLVMDCAAAIDRVDVLRPQGAFYAFLDLRASLQPGEDDAAFCGALLDAEHVALVPGSAFGAPGHARLSMAASEAHLREGFKRLARFLDARS
;
A
#
# COMPACT_ATOMS: atom_id res chain seq x y z
N MET A 1 9.34 -17.95 25.36
CA MET A 1 9.99 -19.21 24.91
C MET A 1 9.09 -19.81 23.83
N GLN A 2 9.53 -19.82 22.57
CA GLN A 2 8.70 -20.21 21.42
C GLN A 2 8.12 -21.64 21.57
N SER A 3 8.87 -22.55 22.20
CA SER A 3 8.49 -23.95 22.45
C SER A 3 7.18 -24.15 23.23
N HIS A 4 6.69 -23.12 23.93
CA HIS A 4 5.42 -23.17 24.69
C HIS A 4 4.32 -22.29 24.08
N GLN A 5 4.56 -21.68 22.90
CA GLN A 5 3.61 -20.77 22.24
C GLN A 5 3.24 -21.25 20.84
N THR A 6 4.19 -21.86 20.12
CA THR A 6 3.99 -22.38 18.76
C THR A 6 4.89 -23.59 18.54
N SER A 7 4.50 -24.51 17.66
CA SER A 7 5.44 -25.51 17.12
C SER A 7 6.50 -24.86 16.22
N ASN A 8 7.44 -25.67 15.71
CA ASN A 8 8.39 -25.23 14.69
C ASN A 8 7.67 -24.94 13.36
N ALA A 9 8.28 -24.13 12.48
CA ALA A 9 7.81 -23.99 11.11
C ALA A 9 7.69 -25.37 10.44
N THR A 10 6.76 -25.56 9.51
CA THR A 10 6.56 -26.88 8.87
C THR A 10 7.84 -27.29 8.13
N ALA A 11 8.15 -28.59 8.14
CA ALA A 11 9.36 -29.09 7.48
C ALA A 11 9.41 -28.71 5.99
N VAL A 12 8.25 -28.74 5.30
CA VAL A 12 8.14 -28.34 3.90
C VAL A 12 8.55 -26.88 3.70
N SER A 13 8.09 -25.95 4.56
CA SER A 13 8.50 -24.54 4.47
C SER A 13 9.99 -24.34 4.77
N GLN A 14 10.59 -25.15 5.65
CA GLN A 14 12.02 -25.09 5.92
C GLN A 14 12.86 -25.51 4.69
N TYR A 15 12.48 -26.61 4.02
CA TYR A 15 13.16 -27.03 2.78
C TYR A 15 12.96 -26.03 1.63
N ALA A 16 11.76 -25.45 1.51
CA ALA A 16 11.51 -24.40 0.53
C ALA A 16 12.34 -23.13 0.81
N ALA A 17 12.47 -22.74 2.08
CA ALA A 17 13.30 -21.60 2.48
C ALA A 17 14.79 -21.85 2.18
N LEU A 18 15.29 -23.06 2.42
CA LEU A 18 16.66 -23.43 2.04
C LEU A 18 16.89 -23.27 0.53
N ALA A 19 15.98 -23.80 -0.29
CA ALA A 19 16.06 -23.65 -1.74
C ALA A 19 15.96 -22.18 -2.20
N ALA A 20 15.17 -21.36 -1.52
CA ALA A 20 15.06 -19.93 -1.80
C ALA A 20 16.32 -19.14 -1.43
N ILE A 21 17.05 -19.56 -0.39
CA ILE A 21 18.28 -18.91 0.06
C ILE A 21 19.47 -19.32 -0.81
N ASP A 22 19.63 -20.62 -1.09
CA ASP A 22 20.79 -21.16 -1.81
C ASP A 22 20.63 -21.08 -3.34
N GLY A 23 19.40 -20.90 -3.82
CA GLY A 23 19.07 -20.84 -5.24
C GLY A 23 19.38 -19.48 -5.90
N PRO A 24 19.20 -19.39 -7.23
CA PRO A 24 19.35 -18.14 -7.97
C PRO A 24 18.40 -17.05 -7.46
N GLN A 25 18.91 -15.81 -7.42
CA GLN A 25 18.16 -14.66 -6.90
C GLN A 25 17.51 -13.80 -8.00
N ASP A 26 17.53 -14.24 -9.26
CA ASP A 26 16.99 -13.49 -10.41
C ASP A 26 15.52 -13.08 -10.22
N CYS A 27 14.74 -13.91 -9.51
CA CYS A 27 13.34 -13.62 -9.21
C CYS A 27 13.18 -12.40 -8.28
N VAL A 28 14.16 -12.15 -7.39
CA VAL A 28 14.18 -10.99 -6.50
C VAL A 28 14.46 -9.73 -7.30
N ASP A 29 15.46 -9.75 -8.18
CA ASP A 29 15.79 -8.60 -9.03
C ASP A 29 14.64 -8.22 -9.97
N GLN A 30 13.95 -9.23 -10.52
CA GLN A 30 12.73 -9.04 -11.31
C GLN A 30 11.61 -8.41 -10.47
N LEU A 31 11.41 -8.86 -9.23
CA LEU A 31 10.41 -8.31 -8.32
C LEU A 31 10.74 -6.86 -7.93
N VAL A 32 12.00 -6.56 -7.62
CA VAL A 32 12.46 -5.19 -7.30
C VAL A 32 12.20 -4.27 -8.48
N SER A 33 12.62 -4.65 -9.68
CA SER A 33 12.39 -3.88 -10.91
C SER A 33 10.90 -3.63 -11.18
N LEU A 34 10.05 -4.61 -10.88
CA LEU A 34 8.59 -4.49 -11.01
C LEU A 34 8.01 -3.52 -9.97
N LEU A 35 8.47 -3.60 -8.72
CA LEU A 35 8.01 -2.73 -7.64
C LEU A 35 8.47 -1.29 -7.84
N GLU A 36 9.66 -1.05 -8.41
CA GLU A 36 10.12 0.29 -8.78
C GLU A 36 9.22 0.94 -9.83
N LYS A 37 8.85 0.21 -10.88
CA LYS A 37 7.90 0.69 -11.90
C LYS A 37 6.55 1.04 -11.29
N ARG A 38 6.05 0.20 -10.37
CA ARG A 38 4.78 0.44 -9.67
C ARG A 38 4.85 1.60 -8.69
N ARG A 39 5.99 1.80 -8.03
CA ARG A 39 6.25 2.99 -7.21
C ARG A 39 6.15 4.24 -8.08
N ASP A 40 6.86 4.27 -9.19
CA ASP A 40 6.87 5.44 -10.07
C ASP A 40 5.47 5.72 -10.61
N LEU A 41 4.72 4.69 -10.99
CA LEU A 41 3.30 4.81 -11.33
C LEU A 41 2.44 5.41 -10.20
N VAL A 42 2.63 4.95 -8.96
CA VAL A 42 1.91 5.47 -7.80
C VAL A 42 2.23 6.95 -7.57
N MET A 43 3.50 7.34 -7.71
CA MET A 43 3.91 8.74 -7.62
C MET A 43 3.21 9.60 -8.69
N ASP A 44 3.20 9.13 -9.94
CA ASP A 44 2.58 9.84 -11.06
C ASP A 44 1.07 9.98 -10.88
N CYS A 45 0.40 8.91 -10.42
CA CYS A 45 -1.03 8.92 -10.18
C CYS A 45 -1.41 9.82 -8.98
N ALA A 46 -0.63 9.80 -7.90
CA ALA A 46 -0.88 10.66 -6.75
C ALA A 46 -0.66 12.14 -7.10
N ALA A 47 0.40 12.47 -7.84
CA ALA A 47 0.70 13.82 -8.28
C ALA A 47 -0.37 14.44 -9.19
N ALA A 48 -1.23 13.61 -9.80
CA ALA A 48 -2.36 14.06 -10.61
C ALA A 48 -3.60 14.44 -9.78
N ILE A 49 -3.57 14.27 -8.46
CA ILE A 49 -4.67 14.55 -7.54
C ILE A 49 -4.25 15.65 -6.56
N ASP A 50 -4.72 16.88 -6.76
CA ASP A 50 -4.28 18.07 -6.01
C ASP A 50 -4.36 17.95 -4.47
N ARG A 51 -5.26 17.11 -3.95
CA ARG A 51 -5.50 16.95 -2.50
C ARG A 51 -4.81 15.73 -1.88
N VAL A 52 -3.96 15.04 -2.65
CA VAL A 52 -3.21 13.86 -2.20
C VAL A 52 -1.74 14.09 -2.49
N ASP A 53 -0.91 13.96 -1.46
CA ASP A 53 0.55 13.99 -1.63
C ASP A 53 1.14 12.64 -1.20
N VAL A 54 2.38 12.35 -1.61
CA VAL A 54 3.09 11.14 -1.23
C VAL A 54 4.59 11.38 -1.24
N LEU A 55 5.25 11.05 -0.13
CA LEU A 55 6.70 11.04 -0.11
C LEU A 55 7.20 9.80 -0.87
N ARG A 56 8.11 10.00 -1.84
CA ARG A 56 8.67 8.91 -2.64
C ARG A 56 9.29 7.83 -1.74
N PRO A 57 8.75 6.59 -1.75
CA PRO A 57 9.32 5.50 -0.96
C PRO A 57 10.70 5.11 -1.49
N GLN A 58 11.66 4.92 -0.57
CA GLN A 58 13.03 4.49 -0.91
C GLN A 58 13.18 2.95 -0.93
N GLY A 59 12.14 2.22 -0.49
CA GLY A 59 12.14 0.77 -0.41
C GLY A 59 10.79 0.24 0.08
N ALA A 60 10.74 -1.07 0.36
CA ALA A 60 9.51 -1.83 0.59
C ALA A 60 8.54 -1.75 -0.60
N PHE A 61 7.29 -2.17 -0.38
CA PHE A 61 6.21 -2.11 -1.38
C PHE A 61 5.00 -1.33 -0.87
N TYR A 62 5.21 -0.39 0.06
CA TYR A 62 4.18 0.48 0.60
C TYR A 62 4.47 1.95 0.34
N ALA A 63 3.41 2.74 0.12
CA ALA A 63 3.46 4.19 0.07
C ALA A 63 2.49 4.77 1.10
N PHE A 64 2.87 5.87 1.75
CA PHE A 64 1.98 6.61 2.65
C PHE A 64 1.46 7.82 1.91
N LEU A 65 0.18 7.77 1.55
CA LEU A 65 -0.54 8.89 0.96
C LEU A 65 -0.86 9.87 2.09
N ASP A 66 -0.45 11.12 1.94
CA ASP A 66 -0.89 12.23 2.78
C ASP A 66 -2.27 12.68 2.32
N LEU A 67 -3.26 12.50 3.20
CA LEU A 67 -4.66 12.80 2.94
C LEU A 67 -5.12 14.04 3.70
N ARG A 68 -4.24 14.75 4.42
CA ARG A 68 -4.65 15.85 5.30
C ARG A 68 -5.39 16.96 4.56
N ALA A 69 -5.08 17.21 3.29
CA ALA A 69 -5.80 18.15 2.42
C ALA A 69 -7.12 17.59 1.87
N SER A 70 -7.33 16.27 1.97
CA SER A 70 -8.54 15.55 1.54
C SER A 70 -9.55 15.28 2.66
N LEU A 71 -9.17 15.48 3.93
CA LEU A 71 -10.04 15.27 5.08
C LEU A 71 -11.03 16.42 5.27
N GLN A 72 -12.28 16.08 5.57
CA GLN A 72 -13.30 17.06 5.98
C GLN A 72 -13.17 17.45 7.47
N PRO A 73 -13.74 18.58 7.92
CA PRO A 73 -13.70 18.97 9.32
C PRO A 73 -14.28 17.89 10.25
N GLY A 74 -13.46 17.40 11.18
CA GLY A 74 -13.84 16.35 12.13
C GLY A 74 -13.71 14.92 11.59
N GLU A 75 -13.27 14.75 10.34
CA GLU A 75 -12.96 13.45 9.75
C GLU A 75 -11.51 13.05 10.05
N ASP A 76 -11.29 11.78 10.40
CA ASP A 76 -9.96 11.19 10.54
C ASP A 76 -9.63 10.24 9.38
N ASP A 77 -8.40 9.73 9.35
CA ASP A 77 -7.94 8.84 8.28
C ASP A 77 -8.69 7.50 8.23
N ALA A 78 -9.18 7.02 9.37
CA ALA A 78 -9.98 5.81 9.45
C ALA A 78 -11.36 6.00 8.82
N ALA A 79 -12.05 7.09 9.17
CA ALA A 79 -13.32 7.47 8.57
C ALA A 79 -13.19 7.69 7.06
N PHE A 80 -12.14 8.39 6.61
CA PHE A 80 -11.86 8.58 5.19
C PHE A 80 -11.68 7.24 4.46
N CYS A 81 -10.84 6.35 4.98
CA CYS A 81 -10.58 5.05 4.35
C CYS A 81 -11.83 4.18 4.29
N GLY A 82 -12.67 4.23 5.34
CA GLY A 82 -13.97 3.54 5.36
C GLY A 82 -14.93 4.08 4.31
N ALA A 83 -15.09 5.40 4.23
CA ALA A 83 -15.98 6.04 3.26
C ALA A 83 -15.53 5.79 1.81
N LEU A 84 -14.22 5.82 1.54
CA LEU A 84 -13.66 5.47 0.24
C LEU A 84 -13.94 3.99 -0.11
N LEU A 85 -13.80 3.09 0.85
CA LEU A 85 -14.11 1.68 0.64
C LEU A 85 -15.60 1.46 0.31
N ASP A 86 -16.50 2.08 1.06
CA ASP A 86 -17.94 1.91 0.88
C ASP A 86 -18.44 2.53 -0.44
N ALA A 87 -17.93 3.69 -0.81
CA ALA A 87 -18.36 4.39 -2.02
C ALA A 87 -17.72 3.83 -3.30
N GLU A 88 -16.43 3.52 -3.24
CA GLU A 88 -15.61 3.27 -4.43
C GLU A 88 -14.97 1.87 -4.47
N HIS A 89 -15.14 1.08 -3.41
CA HIS A 89 -14.53 -0.25 -3.27
C HIS A 89 -13.00 -0.20 -3.34
N VAL A 90 -12.40 0.88 -2.83
CA VAL A 90 -10.93 1.03 -2.72
C VAL A 90 -10.53 0.90 -1.26
N ALA A 91 -9.83 -0.18 -0.93
CA ALA A 91 -9.35 -0.44 0.42
C ALA A 91 -7.93 0.13 0.63
N LEU A 92 -7.79 1.01 1.63
CA LEU A 92 -6.51 1.49 2.15
C LEU A 92 -6.43 1.21 3.65
N VAL A 93 -5.22 1.19 4.20
CA VAL A 93 -5.04 1.04 5.66
C VAL A 93 -4.80 2.42 6.28
N PRO A 94 -5.58 2.84 7.29
CA PRO A 94 -5.39 4.14 7.95
C PRO A 94 -3.97 4.29 8.52
N GLY A 95 -3.38 5.47 8.34
CA GLY A 95 -2.03 5.79 8.81
C GLY A 95 -1.93 5.85 10.33
N SER A 96 -3.02 6.18 11.01
CA SER A 96 -3.17 6.12 12.48
C SER A 96 -2.81 4.75 13.06
N ALA A 97 -3.05 3.64 12.35
CA ALA A 97 -2.62 2.30 12.77
C ALA A 97 -1.09 2.12 12.80
N PHE A 98 -0.34 3.04 12.19
CA PHE A 98 1.12 3.08 12.12
C PHE A 98 1.72 4.32 12.81
N GLY A 99 0.93 5.07 13.57
CA GLY A 99 1.40 6.31 14.21
C GLY A 99 1.60 7.48 13.25
N ALA A 100 0.97 7.47 12.08
CA ALA A 100 0.97 8.57 11.11
C ALA A 100 -0.47 9.05 10.79
N PRO A 101 -1.16 9.71 11.74
CA PRO A 101 -2.52 10.19 11.52
C PRO A 101 -2.64 11.09 10.29
N GLY A 102 -3.77 11.01 9.59
CA GLY A 102 -4.04 11.80 8.39
C GLY A 102 -3.38 11.25 7.13
N HIS A 103 -2.76 10.07 7.22
CA HIS A 103 -2.20 9.37 6.07
C HIS A 103 -2.98 8.07 5.79
N ALA A 104 -2.75 7.47 4.64
CA ALA A 104 -3.18 6.11 4.35
C ALA A 104 -2.06 5.30 3.71
N ARG A 105 -1.89 4.05 4.16
CA ARG A 105 -0.91 3.12 3.61
C ARG A 105 -1.50 2.37 2.42
N LEU A 106 -0.90 2.58 1.26
CA LEU A 106 -1.19 1.89 0.00
C LEU A 106 -0.18 0.75 -0.23
N SER A 107 -0.65 -0.39 -0.74
CA SER A 107 0.20 -1.52 -1.16
C SER A 107 0.43 -1.52 -2.67
N MET A 108 1.70 -1.47 -3.07
CA MET A 108 2.15 -1.49 -4.46
C MET A 108 2.36 -2.93 -4.99
N ALA A 109 2.01 -3.94 -4.17
CA ALA A 109 2.03 -5.34 -4.59
C ALA A 109 0.92 -5.69 -5.60
N ALA A 110 -0.11 -4.85 -5.71
CA ALA A 110 -1.19 -4.98 -6.68
C ALA A 110 -0.71 -4.80 -8.15
N SER A 111 -1.53 -5.22 -9.11
CA SER A 111 -1.23 -5.01 -10.53
C SER A 111 -1.30 -3.53 -10.90
N GLU A 112 -0.57 -3.11 -11.94
CA GLU A 112 -0.63 -1.72 -12.44
C GLU A 112 -2.05 -1.29 -12.83
N ALA A 113 -2.85 -2.22 -13.39
CA ALA A 113 -4.25 -1.96 -13.72
C ALA A 113 -5.09 -1.64 -12.48
N HIS A 114 -4.92 -2.40 -11.39
CA HIS A 114 -5.59 -2.13 -10.12
C HIS A 114 -5.10 -0.84 -9.46
N LEU A 115 -3.81 -0.53 -9.55
CA LEU A 115 -3.28 0.75 -9.04
C LEU A 115 -3.91 1.94 -9.78
N ARG A 116 -3.90 1.92 -11.11
CA ARG A 116 -4.51 2.98 -11.93
C ARG A 116 -6.00 3.15 -11.65
N GLU A 117 -6.73 2.04 -11.59
CA GLU A 117 -8.17 2.07 -11.29
C GLU A 117 -8.44 2.57 -9.87
N GLY A 118 -7.64 2.15 -8.88
CA GLY A 118 -7.75 2.62 -7.50
C GLY A 118 -7.57 4.14 -7.39
N PHE A 119 -6.55 4.70 -8.05
CA PHE A 119 -6.34 6.15 -8.08
C PHE A 119 -7.43 6.90 -8.85
N LYS A 120 -7.92 6.35 -9.96
CA LYS A 120 -9.04 6.93 -10.71
C LYS A 120 -10.30 7.02 -9.83
N ARG A 121 -10.58 5.99 -9.05
CA ARG A 121 -11.71 5.96 -8.12
C ARG A 121 -11.50 6.89 -6.93
N LEU A 122 -10.28 6.97 -6.40
CA LEU A 122 -9.92 7.95 -5.38
C LEU A 122 -10.18 9.38 -5.87
N ALA A 123 -9.75 9.72 -7.09
CA ALA A 123 -10.03 11.02 -7.68
C ALA A 123 -11.55 11.29 -7.78
N ARG A 124 -12.32 10.32 -8.32
CA ARG A 124 -13.78 10.41 -8.39
C ARG A 124 -14.44 10.64 -7.04
N PHE A 125 -13.99 9.96 -5.99
CA PHE A 125 -14.48 10.14 -4.63
C PHE A 125 -14.22 11.55 -4.12
N LEU A 126 -13.02 12.09 -4.34
CA LEU A 126 -12.66 13.44 -3.92
C LEU A 126 -13.43 14.52 -4.69
N ASP A 127 -13.67 14.30 -6.00
CA ASP A 127 -14.48 15.20 -6.82
C ASP A 127 -15.93 15.25 -6.33
N ALA A 128 -16.51 14.11 -5.96
CA ALA A 128 -17.88 14.02 -5.43
C ALA A 128 -18.08 14.68 -4.05
N ARG A 129 -16.98 14.98 -3.35
CA ARG A 129 -16.97 15.60 -2.01
C ARG A 129 -16.67 17.10 -2.02
N SER A 130 -16.47 17.67 -3.21
CA SER A 130 -16.14 19.09 -3.42
C SER A 130 -17.36 20.00 -3.44
#